data_AF-A0A2K0VUK1-F1
#
_entry.id   AF-A0A2K0VUK1-F1
#
_cell.length_a   1.000
_cell.length_b   1.000
_cell.length_c   1.000
_cell.angle_alpha   90.00
_cell.angle_beta   90.00
_cell.angle_gamma   90.00
#
_symmetry.space_group_name_H-M   'P 1'
#
loop_
_entity.id
_entity.type
_entity.pdbx_description
1 polymer ?
#
loop_
_entity_poly.entity_id
_entity_poly.type
_entity_poly.pdbx_seq_one_letter_code
_entity_poly.pdbx_strand_id
1 'polypeptide(L)'
;MGWNYCLQWLFILPLEIIAGAFTIGYWNPDLTKSIFVAIFLFAIVIINLFGVKTYGEAEFIFSLIKITAIVGFILLAIVINVGGEPESGYIGGMYWRNPGPFNNGFKGFCSVLVTSAFSFTGTELIGLAAAETANPRKSLPTAIKQVFWRITIFYIVALMLVGLESVRYCD
;
A
#
# COMPACT_ATOMS: atom_id res chain seq x y z
N MET A 1 9.61 19.70 15.25
CA MET A 1 8.77 18.57 14.81
C MET A 1 7.76 18.97 13.72
N GLY A 2 6.95 20.02 13.89
CA GLY A 2 5.95 20.44 12.87
C GLY A 2 6.52 20.71 11.46
N TRP A 3 7.70 21.34 11.34
CA TRP A 3 8.34 21.57 10.04
C TRP A 3 8.71 20.28 9.30
N ASN A 4 9.19 19.24 10.02
CA ASN A 4 9.46 17.94 9.40
C ASN A 4 8.16 17.27 8.94
N TYR A 5 7.08 17.39 9.71
CA TYR A 5 5.77 16.86 9.35
C TYR A 5 5.20 17.57 8.11
N CYS A 6 5.28 18.90 8.05
CA CYS A 6 4.85 19.67 6.88
C CYS A 6 5.66 19.29 5.63
N LEU A 7 6.99 19.17 5.75
CA LEU A 7 7.85 18.73 4.64
C LEU A 7 7.52 17.30 4.19
N GLN A 8 7.26 16.39 5.13
CA GLN A 8 6.88 15.02 4.83
C GLN A 8 5.60 14.98 3.98
N TRP A 9 4.53 15.67 4.39
CA TRP A 9 3.29 15.72 3.63
C TRP A 9 3.43 16.46 2.28
N LEU A 10 4.32 17.44 2.19
CA LEU A 10 4.66 18.13 0.94
C LEU A 10 5.26 17.16 -0.10
N PHE A 11 6.04 16.18 0.32
CA PHE A 11 6.67 15.19 -0.59
C PHE A 11 5.80 13.96 -0.84
N ILE A 12 5.02 13.51 0.14
CA ILE A 12 4.16 12.33 0.00
C ILE A 12 3.03 12.59 -0.98
N LEU A 13 2.35 13.75 -0.93
CA LEU A 13 1.21 14.01 -1.80
C LEU A 13 1.55 13.95 -3.31
N PRO A 14 2.63 14.61 -3.81
CA PRO A 14 3.04 14.45 -5.20
C PRO A 14 3.45 13.02 -5.55
N LEU A 15 4.10 12.31 -4.63
CA LEU A 15 4.54 10.93 -4.85
C LEU A 15 3.34 10.00 -5.08
N GLU A 16 2.29 10.12 -4.28
CA GLU A 16 1.05 9.35 -4.43
C GLU A 16 0.35 9.64 -5.77
N ILE A 17 0.27 10.91 -6.18
CA ILE A 17 -0.34 11.31 -7.47
C ILE A 17 0.44 10.71 -8.64
N ILE A 18 1.77 10.76 -8.59
CA ILE A 18 2.64 10.20 -9.62
C ILE A 18 2.47 8.67 -9.67
N ALA A 19 2.47 7.99 -8.51
CA ALA A 19 2.25 6.55 -8.43
C ALA A 19 0.89 6.13 -9.03
N GLY A 20 -0.18 6.90 -8.75
CA GLY A 20 -1.48 6.70 -9.38
C GLY A 20 -1.45 6.85 -10.91
N ALA A 21 -0.76 7.88 -11.42
CA ALA A 21 -0.60 8.11 -12.85
C ALA A 21 0.21 6.98 -13.54
N PHE A 22 1.25 6.46 -12.88
CA PHE A 22 1.99 5.29 -13.36
C PHE A 22 1.11 4.04 -13.43
N THR A 23 0.25 3.85 -12.42
CA THR A 23 -0.66 2.69 -12.35
C THR A 23 -1.61 2.66 -13.56
N ILE A 24 -2.20 3.80 -13.95
CA ILE A 24 -3.07 3.87 -15.14
C ILE A 24 -2.31 3.56 -16.44
N GLY A 25 -1.03 3.91 -16.49
CA GLY A 25 -0.16 3.61 -17.63
C GLY A 25 0.01 2.11 -17.91
N TYR A 26 -0.30 1.23 -16.95
CA TYR A 26 -0.34 -0.22 -17.17
C TYR A 26 -1.42 -0.63 -18.18
N TRP A 27 -2.60 0.02 -18.16
CA TRP A 27 -3.72 -0.32 -19.05
C TRP A 27 -3.70 0.46 -20.38
N ASN A 28 -3.14 1.66 -20.41
CA ASN A 28 -3.06 2.49 -21.62
C ASN A 28 -1.69 3.17 -21.72
N PRO A 29 -0.70 2.52 -22.36
CA PRO A 29 0.68 3.05 -22.45
C PRO A 29 0.82 4.26 -23.39
N ASP A 30 -0.11 4.43 -24.33
CA ASP A 30 -0.07 5.52 -25.33
C ASP A 30 -0.48 6.88 -24.77
N LEU A 31 -1.12 6.91 -23.58
CA LEU A 31 -1.58 8.15 -22.96
C LEU A 31 -0.47 8.79 -22.12
N THR A 32 -0.28 10.10 -22.31
CA THR A 32 0.69 10.88 -21.55
C THR A 32 0.33 10.92 -20.06
N LYS A 33 1.26 10.44 -19.22
CA LYS A 33 1.11 10.39 -17.75
C LYS A 33 0.71 11.72 -17.12
N SER A 34 1.15 12.84 -17.70
CA SER A 34 0.85 14.21 -17.24
C SER A 34 -0.65 14.53 -17.24
N ILE A 35 -1.45 13.92 -18.12
CA ILE A 35 -2.90 14.12 -18.17
C ILE A 35 -3.54 13.58 -16.89
N PHE A 36 -3.14 12.38 -16.47
CA PHE A 36 -3.66 11.75 -15.25
C PHE A 36 -3.22 12.48 -13.99
N VAL A 37 -1.99 12.99 -13.96
CA VAL A 37 -1.52 13.85 -12.85
C VAL A 37 -2.41 15.08 -12.72
N ALA A 38 -2.75 15.76 -13.83
CA ALA A 38 -3.64 16.92 -13.81
C ALA A 38 -5.05 16.55 -13.32
N ILE A 39 -5.60 15.42 -13.77
CA ILE A 39 -6.92 14.92 -13.34
C ILE A 39 -6.94 14.64 -11.84
N PHE A 40 -5.96 13.92 -11.31
CA PHE A 40 -5.88 13.60 -9.88
C PHE A 40 -5.73 14.86 -9.03
N LEU A 41 -4.87 15.78 -9.45
CA LEU A 41 -4.68 17.05 -8.73
C LEU A 41 -5.96 17.90 -8.74
N PHE A 42 -6.66 17.95 -9.87
CA PHE A 42 -7.95 18.65 -9.98
C PHE A 42 -9.02 18.02 -9.07
N ALA A 43 -9.11 16.69 -9.03
CA ALA A 43 -10.04 15.98 -8.15
C ALA A 43 -9.74 16.26 -6.66
N ILE A 44 -8.47 16.26 -6.27
CA ILE A 44 -8.06 16.59 -4.90
C ILE A 44 -8.46 18.02 -4.54
N VAL A 45 -8.22 18.99 -5.43
CA VAL A 45 -8.60 20.40 -5.20
C VAL A 45 -10.12 20.51 -5.04
N ILE A 46 -10.90 19.84 -5.88
CA ILE A 46 -12.37 19.83 -5.77
C ILE A 46 -12.82 19.28 -4.42
N ILE A 47 -12.30 18.13 -4.00
CA ILE A 47 -12.67 17.52 -2.71
C ILE A 47 -12.30 18.45 -1.54
N ASN A 48 -11.15 19.14 -1.63
CA ASN A 48 -10.74 20.12 -0.61
C ASN A 48 -11.62 21.38 -0.57
N LEU A 49 -12.31 21.71 -1.66
CA LEU A 49 -13.27 22.81 -1.69
C LEU A 49 -14.63 22.41 -1.07
N PHE A 50 -14.94 21.11 -1.02
CA PHE A 50 -16.13 20.61 -0.34
C PHE A 50 -15.91 20.53 1.18
N GLY A 51 -16.98 20.77 1.96
CA GLY A 51 -16.91 20.79 3.41
C GLY A 51 -16.55 19.44 4.04
N VAL A 52 -16.08 19.48 5.29
CA VAL A 52 -15.58 18.32 6.07
C VAL A 52 -16.52 17.11 6.10
N LYS A 53 -17.83 17.33 5.99
CA LYS A 53 -18.82 16.23 5.92
C LYS A 53 -18.64 15.35 4.68
N THR A 54 -18.48 15.96 3.51
CA THR A 54 -18.30 15.23 2.25
C THR A 54 -16.96 14.50 2.22
N TYR A 55 -15.94 15.09 2.84
CA TYR A 55 -14.64 14.43 3.01
C TYR A 55 -14.76 13.12 3.79
N GLY A 56 -15.48 13.13 4.93
CA GLY A 56 -15.68 11.94 5.74
C GLY A 56 -16.46 10.82 5.03
N GLU A 57 -17.48 11.18 4.25
CA GLU A 57 -18.23 10.20 3.44
C GLU A 57 -17.36 9.59 2.33
N ALA A 58 -16.56 10.41 1.65
CA ALA A 58 -15.62 9.93 0.63
C ALA A 58 -14.57 8.98 1.23
N GLU A 59 -14.01 9.33 2.39
CA GLU A 59 -13.02 8.50 3.10
C GLU A 59 -13.59 7.13 3.49
N PHE A 60 -14.86 7.07 3.90
CA PHE A 60 -15.54 5.81 4.18
C PHE A 60 -15.65 4.93 2.93
N ILE A 61 -16.05 5.50 1.78
CA ILE A 61 -16.14 4.77 0.51
C ILE A 61 -14.75 4.28 0.07
N PHE A 62 -13.73 5.12 0.12
CA PHE A 62 -12.35 4.73 -0.23
C PHE A 62 -11.81 3.62 0.69
N SER A 63 -12.19 3.65 1.97
CA SER A 63 -11.81 2.60 2.93
C SER A 63 -12.48 1.25 2.60
N LEU A 64 -13.74 1.25 2.15
CA LEU A 64 -14.41 0.02 1.69
C LEU A 64 -13.75 -0.56 0.43
N ILE A 65 -13.40 0.28 -0.54
CA ILE A 65 -12.68 -0.15 -1.75
C ILE A 65 -11.33 -0.77 -1.36
N LYS A 66 -10.59 -0.14 -0.44
CA LYS A 66 -9.29 -0.63 0.04
C LYS A 66 -9.38 -2.02 0.65
N ILE A 67 -10.36 -2.26 1.53
CA ILE A 67 -10.55 -3.58 2.16
C ILE A 67 -10.91 -4.63 1.10
N THR A 68 -11.81 -4.28 0.18
CA THR A 68 -12.23 -5.18 -0.91
C THR A 68 -11.04 -5.55 -1.81
N ALA A 69 -10.19 -4.58 -2.14
CA ALA A 69 -8.99 -4.79 -2.94
C ALA A 69 -7.98 -5.72 -2.25
N ILE A 70 -7.75 -5.57 -0.93
CA ILE A 70 -6.87 -6.47 -0.17
C ILE A 70 -7.40 -7.90 -0.17
N VAL A 71 -8.70 -8.07 0.06
CA VAL A 71 -9.32 -9.41 0.04
C VAL A 71 -9.23 -10.03 -1.35
N GLY A 72 -9.52 -9.27 -2.40
CA GLY A 72 -9.40 -9.73 -3.79
C GLY A 72 -7.96 -10.12 -4.15
N PHE A 73 -6.98 -9.34 -3.70
CA PHE A 73 -5.56 -9.63 -3.90
C PHE A 73 -5.13 -10.94 -3.23
N ILE A 74 -5.55 -11.18 -1.99
CA ILE A 74 -5.24 -12.42 -1.27
C ILE A 74 -5.85 -13.63 -1.99
N LEU A 75 -7.10 -13.52 -2.45
CA LEU A 75 -7.74 -14.60 -3.21
C LEU A 75 -7.02 -14.88 -4.54
N LEU A 76 -6.69 -13.83 -5.29
CA LEU A 76 -5.96 -13.96 -6.56
C LEU A 76 -4.59 -14.62 -6.34
N ALA A 77 -3.86 -14.21 -5.30
CA ALA A 77 -2.57 -14.80 -4.96
C ALA A 77 -2.69 -16.27 -4.52
N ILE A 78 -3.77 -16.67 -3.84
CA ILE A 78 -4.01 -18.10 -3.57
C ILE A 78 -4.29 -18.86 -4.87
N VAL A 79 -5.09 -18.29 -5.77
CA VAL A 79 -5.43 -18.92 -7.05
C VAL A 79 -4.21 -19.06 -7.95
N ILE A 80 -3.31 -18.08 -8.01
CA ILE A 80 -2.07 -18.16 -8.80
C ILE A 80 -1.12 -19.19 -8.20
N ASN A 81 -0.92 -19.18 -6.88
CA ASN A 81 -0.11 -20.18 -6.17
C ASN A 81 -0.58 -21.63 -6.43
N VAL A 82 -1.90 -21.87 -6.43
CA VAL A 82 -2.49 -23.21 -6.65
C VAL A 82 -2.65 -23.55 -8.13
N GLY A 83 -3.02 -22.57 -8.95
CA GLY A 83 -3.35 -22.73 -10.37
C GLY A 83 -2.13 -22.97 -11.26
N GLY A 84 -0.97 -22.41 -10.90
CA GLY A 84 0.28 -22.63 -11.62
C GLY A 84 0.32 -22.01 -13.03
N GLU A 85 1.53 -21.76 -13.52
CA GLU A 85 1.78 -21.29 -14.89
C GLU A 85 1.55 -22.44 -15.89
N PRO A 86 1.00 -22.21 -17.10
CA PRO A 86 0.68 -23.27 -18.07
C PRO A 86 1.85 -24.20 -18.44
N GLU A 87 3.10 -23.79 -18.21
CA GLU A 87 4.30 -24.57 -18.52
C GLU A 87 5.03 -25.18 -17.30
N SER A 88 4.68 -24.82 -16.05
CA SER A 88 5.51 -25.14 -14.85
C SER A 88 4.77 -25.86 -13.71
N GLY A 89 3.43 -25.92 -13.74
CA GLY A 89 2.65 -26.55 -12.68
C GLY A 89 2.67 -25.77 -11.34
N TYR A 90 2.30 -26.45 -10.24
CA TYR A 90 2.12 -25.86 -8.89
C TYR A 90 3.38 -25.12 -8.41
N ILE A 91 3.28 -23.79 -8.29
CA ILE A 91 4.42 -22.90 -8.02
C ILE A 91 4.97 -23.08 -6.60
N GLY A 92 4.15 -23.54 -5.65
CA GLY A 92 4.51 -24.23 -4.39
C GLY A 92 5.84 -23.92 -3.68
N GLY A 93 6.36 -22.69 -3.77
CA GLY A 93 7.67 -22.32 -3.22
C GLY A 93 8.89 -22.75 -4.04
N MET A 94 8.75 -23.07 -5.34
CA MET A 94 9.89 -23.34 -6.24
C MET A 94 10.87 -22.15 -6.25
N TYR A 95 10.33 -20.94 -6.29
CA TYR A 95 11.07 -19.67 -6.27
C TYR A 95 11.68 -19.33 -4.90
N TRP A 96 11.12 -19.85 -3.81
CA TRP A 96 11.67 -19.71 -2.45
C TRP A 96 12.88 -20.63 -2.23
N ARG A 97 12.97 -21.74 -2.97
CA ARG A 97 14.10 -22.69 -2.91
C ARG A 97 15.21 -22.38 -3.93
N ASN A 98 14.86 -21.93 -5.14
CA ASN A 98 15.82 -21.52 -6.17
C ASN A 98 15.23 -20.31 -6.92
N PRO A 99 15.83 -19.11 -6.88
CA PRO A 99 17.19 -18.73 -6.45
C PRO A 99 17.36 -18.33 -4.96
N GLY A 100 16.30 -18.42 -4.14
CA GLY A 100 16.37 -18.19 -2.70
C GLY A 100 16.18 -16.73 -2.26
N PRO A 101 15.82 -16.49 -0.98
CA PRO A 101 15.35 -15.17 -0.49
C PRO A 101 16.42 -14.07 -0.44
N PHE A 102 17.71 -14.41 -0.60
CA PHE A 102 18.84 -13.46 -0.58
C PHE A 102 19.56 -13.31 -1.92
N ASN A 103 18.89 -13.62 -3.04
CA ASN A 103 19.53 -13.64 -4.36
C ASN A 103 20.18 -12.28 -4.77
N ASN A 104 19.63 -11.16 -4.29
CA ASN A 104 20.16 -9.80 -4.55
C ASN A 104 21.26 -9.33 -3.57
N GLY A 105 21.78 -10.22 -2.72
CA GLY A 105 22.86 -9.93 -1.77
C GLY A 105 22.54 -8.81 -0.77
N PHE A 106 23.58 -8.22 -0.16
CA PHE A 106 23.44 -7.14 0.83
C PHE A 106 22.76 -5.88 0.27
N LYS A 107 22.97 -5.58 -1.02
CA LYS A 107 22.34 -4.43 -1.69
C LYS A 107 20.82 -4.61 -1.78
N GLY A 108 20.34 -5.80 -2.11
CA GLY A 108 18.91 -6.13 -2.08
C GLY A 108 18.32 -5.98 -0.68
N PHE A 109 19.03 -6.50 0.33
CA PHE A 109 18.60 -6.39 1.72
C PHE A 109 18.44 -4.92 2.17
N CYS A 110 19.44 -4.08 1.92
CA CYS A 110 19.36 -2.65 2.25
C CYS A 110 18.25 -1.92 1.48
N SER A 111 18.00 -2.26 0.22
CA SER A 111 16.93 -1.66 -0.57
C SER A 111 15.54 -1.97 0.02
N VAL A 112 15.31 -3.22 0.42
CA VAL A 112 14.04 -3.63 1.04
C VAL A 112 13.81 -2.91 2.37
N LEU A 113 14.85 -2.69 3.17
CA LEU A 113 14.74 -1.90 4.40
C LEU A 113 14.26 -0.47 4.13
N VAL A 114 14.81 0.20 3.12
CA VAL A 114 14.38 1.57 2.76
C VAL A 114 12.93 1.59 2.30
N THR A 115 12.53 0.68 1.40
CA THR A 115 11.14 0.60 0.92
C THR A 115 10.16 0.24 2.03
N SER A 116 10.55 -0.65 2.95
CA SER A 116 9.73 -1.02 4.10
C SER A 116 9.57 0.15 5.08
N ALA A 117 10.64 0.90 5.37
CA ALA A 117 10.60 2.08 6.23
C ALA A 117 9.66 3.14 5.65
N PHE A 118 9.73 3.38 4.33
CA PHE A 118 8.79 4.26 3.65
C PHE A 118 7.33 3.80 3.82
N SER A 119 7.07 2.50 3.68
CA SER A 119 5.72 1.90 3.81
C SER A 119 5.11 2.01 5.21
N PHE A 120 5.92 2.19 6.27
CA PHE A 120 5.44 2.39 7.65
C PHE A 120 5.22 3.86 8.03
N THR A 121 5.47 4.79 7.10
CA THR A 121 5.16 6.21 7.28
C THR A 121 3.63 6.41 7.35
N GLY A 122 3.13 7.28 8.24
CA GLY A 122 1.70 7.51 8.45
C GLY A 122 1.16 6.97 9.77
N THR A 123 1.96 6.19 10.52
CA THR A 123 1.60 5.75 11.89
C THR A 123 1.45 6.92 12.87
N GLU A 124 2.05 8.08 12.55
CA GLU A 124 1.90 9.33 13.28
C GLU A 124 0.47 9.91 13.26
N LEU A 125 -0.35 9.56 12.26
CA LEU A 125 -1.76 9.99 12.20
C LEU A 125 -2.58 9.44 13.38
N ILE A 126 -2.21 8.26 13.88
CA ILE A 126 -2.83 7.66 15.08
C ILE A 126 -2.56 8.54 16.30
N GLY A 127 -1.39 9.16 16.38
CA GLY A 127 -1.03 10.12 17.42
C GLY A 127 -1.83 11.43 17.33
N LEU A 128 -2.15 11.88 16.12
CA LEU A 128 -3.00 13.05 15.90
C LEU A 128 -4.46 12.75 16.29
N ALA A 129 -5.00 11.61 15.85
CA ALA A 129 -6.34 11.15 16.23
C ALA A 129 -6.46 10.92 17.74
N ALA A 130 -5.36 10.57 18.42
CA ALA A 130 -5.33 10.48 19.87
C ALA A 130 -5.52 11.83 20.56
N ALA A 131 -5.04 12.92 19.96
CA ALA A 131 -5.22 14.26 20.49
C ALA A 131 -6.68 14.74 20.39
N GLU A 132 -7.44 14.23 19.42
CA GLU A 132 -8.85 14.60 19.18
C GLU A 132 -9.86 13.68 19.89
N THR A 133 -9.41 12.54 20.42
CA THR A 133 -10.30 11.55 21.07
C THR A 133 -10.61 11.95 22.51
N ALA A 134 -11.90 11.92 22.89
CA ALA A 134 -12.35 12.32 24.24
C ALA A 134 -11.78 11.48 25.41
N ASN A 135 -11.41 10.21 25.17
CA ASN A 135 -10.82 9.31 26.18
C ASN A 135 -9.65 8.47 25.60
N PRO A 136 -8.48 9.07 25.34
CA PRO A 136 -7.41 8.42 24.61
C PRO A 136 -6.68 7.35 25.44
N ARG A 137 -6.66 7.45 26.77
CA ARG A 137 -5.93 6.47 27.63
C ARG A 137 -6.49 5.05 27.60
N LYS A 138 -7.77 4.85 27.29
CA LYS A 138 -8.43 3.53 27.32
C LYS A 138 -8.85 3.03 25.94
N SER A 139 -9.44 3.91 25.13
CA SER A 139 -9.97 3.54 23.82
C SER A 139 -8.87 3.35 22.79
N LEU A 140 -7.84 4.20 22.82
CA LEU A 140 -6.76 4.21 21.85
C LEU A 140 -5.87 2.95 21.89
N PRO A 141 -5.31 2.51 23.04
CA PRO A 141 -4.42 1.34 23.06
C PRO A 141 -5.14 0.04 22.68
N THR A 142 -6.44 -0.06 22.99
CA THR A 142 -7.25 -1.23 22.62
C THR A 142 -7.52 -1.26 21.12
N ALA A 143 -7.93 -0.13 20.54
CA ALA A 143 -8.17 -0.01 19.10
C ALA A 143 -6.90 -0.23 18.28
N ILE A 144 -5.78 0.38 18.69
CA ILE A 144 -4.48 0.21 18.02
C ILE A 144 -4.05 -1.25 18.01
N LYS A 145 -4.14 -1.97 19.14
CA LYS A 145 -3.74 -3.38 19.20
C LYS A 145 -4.60 -4.27 18.28
N GLN A 146 -5.90 -4.01 18.20
CA GLN A 146 -6.81 -4.76 17.33
C GLN A 146 -6.51 -4.51 15.85
N VAL A 147 -6.29 -3.25 15.48
CA VAL A 147 -5.99 -2.86 14.09
C VAL A 147 -4.59 -3.36 13.69
N PHE A 148 -3.60 -3.22 14.57
CA PHE A 148 -2.23 -3.68 14.35
C PHE A 148 -2.19 -5.17 14.01
N TRP A 149 -2.74 -6.02 14.87
CA TRP A 149 -2.71 -7.47 14.63
C TRP A 149 -3.44 -7.87 13.35
N ARG A 150 -4.58 -7.24 13.04
CA ARG A 150 -5.31 -7.51 11.79
C ARG A 150 -4.47 -7.14 10.57
N ILE A 151 -3.91 -5.92 10.52
CA ILE A 151 -3.12 -5.45 9.38
C ILE A 151 -1.83 -6.26 9.25
N THR A 152 -1.11 -6.52 10.34
CA THR A 152 0.13 -7.29 10.33
C THR A 152 -0.07 -8.69 9.75
N ILE A 153 -1.15 -9.39 10.12
CA ILE A 153 -1.47 -10.71 9.56
C ILE A 153 -1.71 -10.60 8.05
N PHE A 154 -2.55 -9.66 7.61
CA PHE A 154 -2.80 -9.49 6.17
C PHE A 154 -1.53 -9.14 5.38
N TYR A 155 -0.66 -8.31 5.95
CA TYR A 155 0.59 -7.91 5.32
C TYR A 155 1.57 -9.08 5.20
N ILE A 156 1.76 -9.86 6.28
CA ILE A 156 2.63 -11.05 6.26
C ILE A 156 2.10 -12.10 5.28
N VAL A 157 0.79 -12.37 5.30
CA VAL A 157 0.17 -13.34 4.39
C VAL A 157 0.30 -12.89 2.94
N ALA A 158 -0.02 -11.63 2.63
CA ALA A 158 0.10 -11.09 1.28
C ALA A 158 1.55 -11.11 0.78
N LEU A 159 2.51 -10.66 1.60
CA LEU A 159 3.93 -10.69 1.24
C LEU A 159 4.49 -12.10 1.08
N MET A 160 4.04 -13.05 1.90
CA MET A 160 4.42 -14.45 1.78
C MET A 160 3.90 -15.03 0.45
N LEU A 161 2.64 -14.78 0.11
CA LEU A 161 2.04 -15.24 -1.16
C LEU A 161 2.72 -14.62 -2.38
N VAL A 162 3.01 -13.32 -2.35
CA VAL A 162 3.77 -12.65 -3.41
C VAL A 162 5.19 -13.19 -3.51
N GLY A 163 5.88 -13.35 -2.38
CA GLY A 163 7.26 -13.85 -2.35
C GLY A 163 7.39 -15.31 -2.81
N LEU A 164 6.30 -16.09 -2.77
CA LEU A 164 6.24 -17.44 -3.34
C LEU A 164 6.11 -17.43 -4.87
N GLU A 165 5.56 -16.36 -5.45
CA GLU A 165 5.27 -16.23 -6.89
C GLU A 165 6.33 -15.40 -7.65
N SER A 166 6.96 -14.41 -6.99
CA SER A 166 7.73 -13.37 -7.68
C SER A 166 9.23 -13.68 -7.79
N VAL A 167 9.65 -14.36 -8.86
CA VAL A 167 11.06 -14.37 -9.32
C VAL A 167 11.22 -14.04 -10.81
N ARG A 168 10.16 -14.06 -11.63
CA ARG A 168 10.27 -13.88 -13.09
C ARG A 168 10.04 -12.47 -13.65
N TYR A 169 9.61 -11.49 -12.86
CA TYR A 169 9.28 -10.13 -13.38
C TYR A 169 10.41 -9.10 -13.21
N CYS A 170 11.62 -9.53 -12.87
CA CYS A 170 12.75 -8.63 -12.62
C CYS A 170 13.81 -8.65 -13.73
N ASP A 171 13.48 -9.20 -14.91
CA ASP A 171 14.25 -9.09 -16.15
C ASP A 171 13.63 -8.06 -17.11
#